data_AF-A0A161V308-F1
#
_entry.id   AF-A0A161V308-F1
#
_cell.length_a   1.000
_cell.length_b   1.000
_cell.length_c   1.000
_cell.angle_alpha   90.00
_cell.angle_beta   90.00
_cell.angle_gamma   90.00
#
_symmetry.space_group_name_H-M   'P 1'
#
loop_
_entity.id
_entity.type
_entity.pdbx_description
1 polymer ?
#
loop_
_entity_poly.entity_id
_entity_poly.type
_entity_poly.pdbx_seq_one_letter_code
_entity_poly.pdbx_strand_id
1 'polypeptide(L)'
;MADKKRNQDELDLWDHRRRNLSALMAYKRTNAKQVSEKAGLSINTVSKFVRGETHTLRWSSLEKICQVLDLPNASILDEDNPLSTTKNKLYELIKEMSEEDAKSLLDELK
;
A
#
# COMPACT_ATOMS: atom_id res chain seq x y z
N MET A 1 -5.49 -13.26 26.77
CA MET A 1 -6.11 -11.96 26.40
C MET A 1 -5.25 -11.14 25.45
N ALA A 2 -3.91 -11.11 25.62
CA ALA A 2 -3.00 -10.41 24.72
C ALA A 2 -3.02 -10.93 23.26
N ASP A 3 -3.03 -12.25 23.05
CA ASP A 3 -3.02 -12.82 21.68
C ASP A 3 -4.29 -12.50 20.87
N LYS A 4 -5.45 -12.49 21.54
CA LYS A 4 -6.73 -12.15 20.90
C LYS A 4 -6.77 -10.69 20.44
N LYS A 5 -6.20 -9.79 21.24
CA LYS A 5 -6.10 -8.36 20.90
C LYS A 5 -5.15 -8.15 19.72
N ARG A 6 -3.95 -8.75 19.76
CA ARG A 6 -2.97 -8.67 18.66
C ARG A 6 -3.54 -9.16 17.33
N ASN A 7 -4.31 -10.24 17.37
CA ASN A 7 -4.94 -10.80 16.17
C ASN A 7 -6.07 -9.91 15.61
N GLN A 8 -6.77 -9.17 16.48
CA GLN A 8 -7.77 -8.19 16.04
C GLN A 8 -7.10 -6.97 15.41
N ASP A 9 -6.06 -6.43 16.05
CA ASP A 9 -5.31 -5.28 15.55
C ASP A 9 -4.72 -5.55 14.14
N GLU A 10 -4.26 -6.78 13.90
CA GLU A 10 -3.75 -7.20 12.58
C GLU A 10 -4.86 -7.25 11.52
N LEU A 11 -6.04 -7.77 11.87
CA LEU A 11 -7.19 -7.82 10.95
C LEU A 11 -7.70 -6.41 10.61
N ASP A 12 -7.76 -5.53 11.61
CA ASP A 12 -8.17 -4.13 11.41
C ASP A 12 -7.21 -3.41 10.45
N LEU A 13 -5.91 -3.72 10.55
CA LEU A 13 -4.90 -3.18 9.64
C LEU A 13 -5.07 -3.69 8.20
N TRP A 14 -5.40 -4.97 8.01
CA TRP A 14 -5.71 -5.51 6.68
C TRP A 14 -6.97 -4.91 6.06
N ASP A 15 -7.99 -4.67 6.88
CA ASP A 15 -9.20 -3.98 6.47
C ASP A 15 -8.92 -2.54 6.05
N HIS A 16 -8.02 -1.85 6.76
CA HIS A 16 -7.52 -0.53 6.39
C HIS A 16 -6.82 -0.54 5.03
N ARG A 17 -5.85 -1.44 4.84
CA ARG A 17 -5.15 -1.63 3.56
C ARG A 17 -6.10 -1.87 2.41
N ARG A 18 -7.13 -2.72 2.62
CA ARG A 18 -8.15 -3.03 1.61
C ARG A 18 -8.95 -1.80 1.19
N ARG A 19 -9.40 -0.98 2.15
CA ARG A 19 -10.14 0.26 1.87
C ARG A 19 -9.29 1.23 1.06
N ASN A 20 -8.04 1.41 1.47
CA ASN A 20 -7.07 2.27 0.81
C ASN A 20 -6.77 1.80 -0.61
N LEU A 21 -6.51 0.50 -0.80
CA LEU A 21 -6.30 -0.09 -2.12
C LEU A 21 -7.52 0.13 -3.03
N SER A 22 -8.73 -0.06 -2.50
CA SER A 22 -9.98 0.13 -3.26
C SER A 22 -10.15 1.58 -3.72
N ALA A 23 -9.86 2.54 -2.83
CA ALA A 23 -9.89 3.97 -3.15
C ALA A 23 -8.86 4.34 -4.23
N LEU A 24 -7.65 3.81 -4.14
CA LEU A 24 -6.57 4.00 -5.12
C LEU A 24 -6.95 3.44 -6.50
N MET A 25 -7.51 2.22 -6.54
CA MET A 25 -7.98 1.63 -7.79
C MET A 25 -9.09 2.46 -8.45
N ALA A 26 -10.03 2.97 -7.64
CA ALA A 26 -11.09 3.86 -8.12
C ALA A 26 -10.52 5.20 -8.64
N TYR A 27 -9.58 5.81 -7.90
CA TYR A 27 -8.90 7.04 -8.30
C TYR A 27 -8.17 6.88 -9.64
N LYS A 28 -7.45 5.76 -9.82
CA LYS A 28 -6.76 5.43 -11.08
C LYS A 28 -7.67 4.90 -12.18
N ARG A 29 -8.99 4.84 -11.94
CA ARG A 29 -10.00 4.32 -12.88
C ARG A 29 -9.65 2.93 -13.42
N THR A 30 -9.12 2.07 -12.56
CA THR A 30 -8.78 0.68 -12.90
C THR A 30 -9.65 -0.31 -12.14
N ASN A 31 -9.60 -1.59 -12.53
CA ASN A 31 -10.39 -2.65 -11.94
C ASN A 31 -9.54 -3.89 -11.61
N ALA A 32 -10.10 -4.82 -10.84
CA ALA A 32 -9.38 -6.00 -10.36
C ALA A 32 -8.81 -6.87 -11.49
N LYS A 33 -9.50 -6.95 -12.64
CA LYS A 33 -9.02 -7.67 -13.82
C LYS A 33 -7.73 -7.04 -14.35
N GLN A 34 -7.77 -5.75 -14.67
CA GLN A 34 -6.61 -5.02 -15.21
C GLN A 34 -5.41 -5.04 -14.26
N VAL A 35 -5.66 -4.85 -12.97
CA VAL A 35 -4.60 -4.90 -11.95
C VAL A 35 -4.02 -6.31 -11.87
N SER A 36 -4.85 -7.35 -11.86
CA SER A 36 -4.38 -8.74 -11.80
C SER A 36 -3.53 -9.14 -13.01
N GLU A 37 -3.94 -8.74 -14.21
CA GLU A 37 -3.20 -9.01 -15.45
C GLU A 37 -1.82 -8.35 -15.43
N LYS A 38 -1.76 -7.07 -15.06
CA LYS A 38 -0.49 -6.33 -14.97
C LYS A 38 0.43 -6.83 -13.86
N ALA A 39 -0.15 -7.27 -12.73
CA ALA A 39 0.61 -7.78 -11.58
C ALA A 39 1.06 -9.24 -11.75
N GLY A 40 0.62 -9.94 -12.80
CA GLY A 40 0.86 -11.37 -12.97
C GLY A 40 0.20 -12.21 -11.86
N LEU A 41 -0.98 -11.81 -11.40
CA LEU A 41 -1.77 -12.46 -10.36
C LEU A 41 -3.08 -13.03 -10.93
N SER A 42 -3.67 -13.99 -10.23
CA SER A 42 -5.03 -14.42 -10.55
C SER A 42 -6.02 -13.28 -10.28
N ILE A 43 -6.97 -13.08 -11.19
CA ILE A 43 -8.10 -12.16 -10.98
C ILE A 43 -8.86 -12.47 -9.68
N ASN A 44 -8.96 -13.75 -9.31
CA ASN A 44 -9.63 -14.16 -8.07
C ASN A 44 -8.88 -13.65 -6.84
N THR A 45 -7.55 -13.66 -6.86
CA THR A 45 -6.73 -13.15 -5.75
C THR A 45 -7.02 -11.66 -5.49
N VAL A 46 -7.01 -10.84 -6.54
CA VAL A 46 -7.27 -9.40 -6.41
C VAL A 46 -8.74 -9.13 -6.10
N SER A 47 -9.66 -9.77 -6.82
CA SER A 47 -11.10 -9.53 -6.67
C SER A 47 -11.62 -9.93 -5.29
N LYS A 48 -11.21 -11.09 -4.77
CA LYS A 48 -11.64 -11.56 -3.45
C LYS A 48 -11.11 -10.67 -2.33
N PHE A 49 -9.86 -10.23 -2.45
CA PHE A 49 -9.28 -9.31 -1.47
C PHE A 49 -10.00 -7.97 -1.48
N VAL A 50 -10.17 -7.34 -2.65
CA VAL A 50 -10.85 -6.03 -2.76
C VAL A 50 -12.31 -6.09 -2.26
N ARG A 51 -13.02 -7.19 -2.49
CA ARG A 51 -14.39 -7.40 -2.00
C ARG A 51 -14.50 -7.78 -0.53
N GLY A 52 -13.37 -8.04 0.14
CA GLY A 52 -13.35 -8.49 1.54
C GLY A 52 -13.77 -9.96 1.72
N GLU A 53 -13.84 -10.75 0.64
CA GLU A 53 -14.09 -12.20 0.72
C GLU A 53 -12.86 -12.94 1.30
N THR A 54 -11.67 -12.35 1.15
CA THR A 54 -10.44 -12.78 1.83
C THR A 54 -9.91 -11.64 2.68
N HIS A 55 -9.74 -11.89 3.98
CA HIS A 55 -9.32 -10.87 4.95
C HIS A 55 -7.84 -10.49 4.86
N THR A 56 -7.00 -11.35 4.28
CA THR A 56 -5.55 -11.11 4.14
C THR A 56 -5.07 -11.49 2.75
N LEU A 57 -3.85 -11.06 2.43
CA LEU A 57 -3.17 -11.36 1.18
C LEU A 57 -1.69 -11.61 1.48
N ARG A 58 -0.99 -12.40 0.66
CA ARG A 58 0.46 -12.51 0.81
C ARG A 58 1.10 -11.14 0.56
N TRP A 59 2.00 -10.70 1.44
CA TRP A 59 2.64 -9.38 1.31
C TRP A 59 3.26 -9.15 -0.07
N SER A 60 3.94 -10.14 -0.63
CA SER A 60 4.53 -10.07 -1.98
C SER A 60 3.50 -9.88 -3.10
N SER A 61 2.26 -10.33 -2.91
CA SER A 61 1.18 -10.04 -3.85
C SER A 61 0.66 -8.62 -3.69
N LEU A 62 0.66 -8.08 -2.47
CA LEU A 62 0.27 -6.70 -2.19
C LEU A 62 1.28 -5.72 -2.79
N GLU A 63 2.57 -6.00 -2.65
CA GLU A 63 3.65 -5.23 -3.28
C GLU A 63 3.49 -5.15 -4.80
N LYS A 64 3.23 -6.28 -5.47
CA LYS A 64 3.00 -6.30 -6.92
C LYS A 64 1.79 -5.46 -7.33
N ILE A 65 0.71 -5.50 -6.55
CA ILE A 65 -0.48 -4.70 -6.79
C ILE A 65 -0.14 -3.20 -6.65
N CYS A 66 0.56 -2.83 -5.58
CA CYS A 66 0.99 -1.46 -5.31
C CYS A 66 1.91 -0.92 -6.40
N GLN A 67 2.85 -1.72 -6.88
CA GLN A 67 3.74 -1.37 -8.00
C GLN A 67 2.94 -1.06 -9.28
N VAL A 68 1.91 -1.85 -9.60
CA VAL A 68 1.03 -1.59 -10.75
C VAL A 68 0.24 -0.28 -10.60
N LEU A 69 0.00 0.13 -9.36
CA LEU A 69 -0.66 1.40 -9.03
C LEU A 69 0.35 2.54 -8.82
N ASP A 70 1.60 2.38 -9.24
CA ASP A 70 2.68 3.36 -9.09
C ASP A 70 2.86 3.83 -7.64
N LEU A 71 2.68 2.91 -6.69
CA LEU A 71 3.00 3.15 -5.29
C LEU A 71 4.42 2.65 -5.00
N PRO A 72 5.22 3.42 -4.23
CA PRO A 72 6.57 3.01 -3.88
C PRO A 72 6.71 1.67 -3.15
N ASN A 73 5.75 1.36 -2.26
CA ASN A 73 5.70 0.13 -1.48
C ASN A 73 4.30 -0.11 -0.92
N ALA A 74 4.05 -1.31 -0.38
CA ALA A 74 2.76 -1.65 0.20
C ALA A 74 2.48 -1.03 1.58
N SER A 75 3.49 -0.60 2.33
CA SER A 75 3.28 0.03 3.65
C SER A 75 2.57 1.38 3.58
N ILE A 76 2.58 2.06 2.44
CA ILE A 76 1.78 3.28 2.22
C ILE A 76 0.28 3.05 2.44
N LEU A 77 -0.20 1.82 2.25
CA LEU A 77 -1.59 1.46 2.52
C LEU A 77 -1.94 1.43 4.01
N ASP A 78 -0.96 1.51 4.90
CA ASP A 78 -1.18 1.58 6.36
C ASP A 78 -1.49 3.02 6.81
N GLU A 79 -1.28 4.02 5.94
CA GLU A 79 -1.51 5.42 6.25
C GLU A 79 -2.99 5.81 6.11
N ASP A 80 -3.44 6.82 6.86
CA ASP A 80 -4.81 7.35 6.76
C ASP A 80 -5.11 8.03 5.41
N ASN A 81 -4.07 8.47 4.70
CA ASN A 81 -4.21 9.12 3.39
C ASN A 81 -3.15 8.64 2.38
N PRO A 82 -3.35 7.47 1.75
CA PRO A 82 -2.45 6.92 0.74
C PRO A 82 -2.45 7.74 -0.57
N LEU A 83 -3.41 8.67 -0.74
CA LEU A 83 -3.52 9.56 -1.90
C LEU A 83 -2.78 10.89 -1.69
N SER A 84 -2.10 11.09 -0.56
CA SER A 84 -1.35 12.31 -0.30
C SER A 84 -0.20 12.45 -1.30
N THR A 85 -0.48 13.16 -2.40
CA THR A 85 0.49 13.42 -3.48
C THR A 85 1.73 14.15 -2.97
N THR A 86 1.61 14.96 -1.92
CA THR A 86 2.74 15.62 -1.25
C THR A 86 3.69 14.61 -0.64
N LYS A 87 3.18 13.58 0.04
CA LYS A 87 4.01 12.54 0.65
C LYS A 87 4.69 11.66 -0.39
N ASN A 88 3.95 11.26 -1.42
CA ASN A 88 4.52 10.45 -2.51
C ASN A 88 5.63 11.22 -3.24
N LYS A 89 5.45 12.53 -3.48
CA LYS A 89 6.49 13.40 -4.02
C LYS A 89 7.69 13.53 -3.08
N LEU A 90 7.45 13.70 -1.77
CA LEU A 90 8.52 13.73 -0.76
C LEU A 90 9.31 12.43 -0.75
N TYR A 91 8.65 11.28 -0.86
CA TYR A 91 9.29 9.97 -0.91
C TYR A 91 10.20 9.84 -2.15
N GLU A 92 9.71 10.18 -3.34
CA GLU A 92 10.54 10.14 -4.56
C GLU A 92 11.71 11.12 -4.49
N LEU A 93 11.51 12.33 -3.95
CA LEU A 93 12.60 13.29 -3.72
C LEU A 93 13.67 12.70 -2.80
N ILE A 94 13.28 12.12 -1.66
CA ILE A 94 14.22 11.51 -0.70
C ILE A 94 14.95 10.32 -1.34
N LYS A 95 14.27 9.52 -2.17
CA LYS A 95 14.86 8.35 -2.83
C LYS A 95 15.95 8.73 -3.84
N GLU A 96 15.84 9.91 -4.45
CA GLU A 96 16.85 10.45 -5.37
C GLU A 96 18.01 11.15 -4.64
N MET A 97 17.88 11.43 -3.34
CA MET A 97 18.93 12.06 -2.54
C MET A 97 20.03 11.06 -2.17
N SER A 98 21.27 11.55 -2.05
CA SER A 98 22.35 10.77 -1.46
C SER A 98 22.09 10.54 0.03
N GLU A 99 22.66 9.47 0.60
CA GLU A 99 22.54 9.20 2.04
C GLU A 99 23.10 10.35 2.89
N GLU A 100 24.14 11.05 2.42
CA GLU A 100 24.72 12.22 3.10
C GLU A 100 23.77 13.42 3.08
N ASP A 101 23.11 13.68 1.96
CA ASP A 101 22.13 14.77 1.85
C ASP A 101 20.88 14.48 2.69
N ALA A 102 20.40 13.24 2.65
CA ALA A 102 19.25 12.82 3.46
C ALA A 102 19.54 12.95 4.95
N LYS A 103 20.76 12.61 5.38
CA LYS A 103 21.20 12.73 6.77
C LYS A 103 21.36 14.17 7.21
N SER A 104 21.94 15.03 6.36
CA SER A 104 22.08 16.46 6.63
C SER A 104 20.72 17.14 6.79
N LEU A 105 19.78 16.87 5.88
CA LEU A 105 18.41 17.39 5.96
C LEU A 105 17.69 16.91 7.23
N LEU A 106 17.88 15.63 7.61
CA LEU A 106 17.28 15.10 8.83
C LEU A 106 17.79 15.82 10.08
N ASP A 107 19.08 16.18 10.10
CA ASP A 107 19.66 16.92 11.23
C ASP A 107 19.20 18.39 11.27
N GLU A 108 18.86 19.00 10.13
CA GLU A 108 18.26 20.35 10.08
C GLU A 108 16.80 20.41 10.55
N LEU A 109 16.06 19.30 10.41
CA LEU A 109 14.65 19.20 10.78
C LEU A 109 14.40 18.81 12.25
N LYS A 110 15.46 18.45 12.99
CA LYS A 110 15.42 18.14 14.43
C LYS A 110 15.53 19.41 15.27
#